data_AF-A0A7Y6A7X7-F1
#
_entry.id   AF-A0A7Y6A7X7-F1
#
_cell.length_a   1.000
_cell.length_b   1.000
_cell.length_c   1.000
_cell.angle_alpha   90.00
_cell.angle_beta   90.00
_cell.angle_gamma   90.00
#
_symmetry.space_group_name_H-M   'P 1'
#
loop_
_entity.id
_entity.type
_entity.pdbx_description
1 polymer ?
#
loop_
_entity_poly.entity_id
_entity_poly.type
_entity_poly.pdbx_seq_one_letter_code
_entity_poly.pdbx_strand_id
1 'polypeptide(L)'
;GVDAALDLVGTPTLPDTQRAVRVHGTACFGGSLSNQWTVRDFSPNEYLPKGVRLAGYFGDAADLPREQFQEIVDAVSAGQLAFPVDRVYDGLEQVPQAHDDMEHDRATGKLVVRVRHQDPKDTL
;
A
#
# COMPACT_ATOMS: atom_id res chain seq x y z
N GLY A 1 8.20 22.25 1.39
CA GLY A 1 7.69 20.87 1.51
C GLY A 1 6.77 20.54 0.36
N VAL A 2 6.35 19.29 0.27
CA VAL A 2 5.39 18.77 -0.72
C VAL A 2 3.95 19.14 -0.36
N ASP A 3 3.06 19.15 -1.35
CA ASP A 3 1.62 19.40 -1.16
C ASP A 3 0.92 18.31 -0.35
N ALA A 4 1.28 17.06 -0.63
CA ALA A 4 0.77 15.88 0.04
C ALA A 4 1.87 14.83 0.22
N ALA A 5 1.78 14.05 1.29
CA ALA A 5 2.65 12.91 1.54
C ALA A 5 1.79 11.70 1.97
N LEU A 6 2.09 10.52 1.43
CA LEU A 6 1.47 9.25 1.83
C LEU A 6 2.48 8.46 2.65
N ASP A 7 2.15 8.17 3.91
CA ASP A 7 2.96 7.35 4.80
C ASP A 7 2.44 5.92 4.82
N LEU A 8 3.28 4.98 4.39
CA LEU A 8 3.03 3.54 4.42
C LEU A 8 4.01 2.81 5.36
N VAL A 9 4.93 3.54 5.98
CA VAL A 9 5.97 2.97 6.84
C VAL A 9 5.48 2.91 8.29
N GLY A 10 4.79 3.94 8.75
CA GLY A 10 4.07 3.92 10.02
C GLY A 10 4.45 5.04 10.98
N THR A 11 4.03 4.91 12.23
CA THR A 11 4.17 5.96 13.24
C THR A 11 5.61 6.37 13.59
N PRO A 12 6.67 5.53 13.43
CA PRO A 12 8.05 5.95 13.68
C PRO A 12 8.57 7.00 12.70
N THR A 13 8.10 6.97 11.45
CA THR A 13 8.55 7.90 10.39
C THR A 13 7.58 9.05 10.16
N LEU A 14 6.33 8.90 10.61
CA LEU A 14 5.27 9.90 10.42
C LEU A 14 5.65 11.33 10.86
N PRO A 15 6.45 11.58 11.92
CA PRO A 15 6.93 12.94 12.22
C PRO A 15 7.77 13.55 11.10
N ASP A 16 8.67 12.76 10.51
CA ASP A 16 9.53 13.22 9.42
C ASP A 16 8.74 13.40 8.12
N THR A 17 7.79 12.49 7.84
CA THR A 17 6.81 12.66 6.76
C THR A 17 6.08 14.00 6.90
N GLN A 18 5.55 14.34 8.08
CA GLN A 18 4.85 15.61 8.30
C GLN A 18 5.76 16.83 8.15
N ARG A 19 7.04 16.76 8.56
CA ARG A 19 8.02 17.83 8.35
C ARG A 19 8.34 18.07 6.88
N ALA A 20 8.23 17.04 6.04
CA ALA A 20 8.40 17.16 4.59
C ALA A 20 7.22 17.87 3.90
N VAL A 21 6.06 17.97 4.55
CA VAL A 21 4.84 18.61 4.00
C VAL A 21 4.89 20.13 4.20
N ARG A 22 4.47 20.90 3.19
CA ARG A 22 4.38 22.38 3.30
C ARG A 22 3.22 22.80 4.20
N VAL A 23 3.26 24.05 4.67
CA VAL A 23 2.11 24.68 5.32
C VAL A 23 0.88 24.57 4.41
N HIS A 24 -0.26 24.20 5.02
CA HIS A 24 -1.52 23.87 4.36
C HIS A 24 -1.49 22.64 3.43
N GLY A 25 -0.45 21.82 3.48
CA GLY A 25 -0.43 20.48 2.88
C GLY A 25 -1.01 19.41 3.81
N THR A 26 -1.04 18.17 3.32
CA THR A 26 -1.61 17.02 4.04
C THR A 26 -0.67 15.82 4.04
N ALA A 27 -0.34 15.29 5.22
CA ALA A 27 0.20 13.94 5.37
C ALA A 27 -0.96 12.95 5.56
N CYS A 28 -0.96 11.83 4.85
CA CYS A 28 -1.93 10.75 5.01
C CYS A 28 -1.22 9.52 5.56
N PHE A 29 -1.65 9.05 6.74
CA PHE A 29 -1.26 7.74 7.25
C PHE A 29 -2.13 6.67 6.58
N GLY A 30 -1.50 5.84 5.75
CA GLY A 30 -2.17 4.80 4.94
C GLY A 30 -1.88 3.37 5.37
N GLY A 31 -0.86 3.14 6.20
CA GLY A 31 -0.46 1.81 6.66
C GLY A 31 0.82 1.83 7.51
N SER A 32 1.23 0.66 7.99
CA SER A 32 2.42 0.52 8.84
C SER A 32 3.25 -0.71 8.50
N LEU A 33 4.23 -0.53 7.59
CA LEU A 33 5.26 -1.53 7.32
C LEU A 33 6.15 -1.81 8.54
N SER A 34 6.35 -0.81 9.40
CA SER A 34 7.11 -0.93 10.65
C SER A 34 6.40 -1.74 11.74
N ASN A 35 5.17 -2.19 11.47
CA ASN A 35 4.28 -2.88 12.41
C ASN A 35 3.99 -2.06 13.69
N GLN A 36 4.15 -0.74 13.62
CA GLN A 36 3.83 0.20 14.69
C GLN A 36 2.67 1.10 14.27
N TRP A 37 1.54 0.89 14.92
CA TRP A 37 0.26 1.52 14.57
C TRP A 37 -0.13 2.69 15.47
N THR A 38 0.55 2.86 16.60
CA THR A 38 0.26 3.90 17.58
C THR A 38 1.43 4.85 17.73
N VAL A 39 1.11 6.12 17.99
CA VAL A 39 2.08 7.12 18.44
C VAL A 39 2.10 7.08 19.96
N ARG A 40 3.23 6.68 20.54
CA ARG A 40 3.41 6.73 22.00
C ARG A 40 3.60 8.18 22.45
N ASP A 41 3.12 8.50 23.64
CA ASP A 41 3.32 9.81 24.29
C ASP A 41 2.94 11.00 23.40
N PHE A 42 1.78 10.91 22.75
CA PHE A 42 1.31 11.92 21.80
C PHE A 42 0.90 13.23 22.48
N SER A 43 1.76 14.25 22.37
CA SER A 43 1.43 15.66 22.64
C SER A 43 1.14 16.38 21.32
N PRO A 44 -0.12 16.77 21.02
CA PRO A 44 -0.50 17.28 19.70
C PRO A 44 0.34 18.46 19.21
N ASN A 45 0.63 19.42 20.09
CA ASN A 45 1.38 20.63 19.74
C ASN A 45 2.88 20.39 19.56
N GLU A 46 3.41 19.27 20.07
CA GLU A 46 4.81 18.86 19.90
C GLU A 46 4.98 17.94 18.69
N TYR A 47 3.96 17.10 18.43
CA TYR A 47 3.99 16.12 17.36
C TYR A 47 3.61 16.69 16.00
N LEU A 48 2.55 17.50 15.92
CA LEU A 48 2.01 18.01 14.67
C LEU A 48 2.69 19.32 14.27
N PRO A 49 3.29 19.42 13.07
CA PRO A 49 3.79 20.69 12.56
C PRO A 49 2.66 21.70 12.37
N LYS A 50 2.94 22.97 12.68
CA LYS A 50 1.95 24.04 12.55
C LYS A 50 1.47 24.18 11.11
N GLY A 51 0.15 24.18 10.94
CA GLY A 51 -0.50 24.39 9.65
C GLY A 51 -0.43 23.20 8.69
N VAL A 52 0.06 22.04 9.13
CA VAL A 52 0.02 20.78 8.36
C VAL A 52 -1.19 19.95 8.81
N ARG A 53 -1.87 19.29 7.87
CA ARG A 53 -2.97 18.38 8.17
C ARG A 53 -2.47 16.95 8.24
N LEU A 54 -2.97 16.18 9.21
CA LEU A 54 -2.82 14.73 9.25
C LEU A 54 -4.17 14.10 8.95
N ALA A 55 -4.20 13.22 7.96
CA ALA A 55 -5.34 12.39 7.61
C ALA A 55 -5.00 10.91 7.83
N GLY A 56 -6.00 10.11 8.18
CA GLY A 56 -5.88 8.66 8.20
C GLY A 56 -6.74 8.07 7.08
N TYR A 57 -6.21 7.10 6.36
CA TYR A 57 -6.97 6.28 5.44
C TYR A 57 -6.60 4.82 5.67
N PHE A 58 -7.62 4.00 5.84
CA PHE A 58 -7.50 2.55 5.83
C PHE A 58 -8.65 2.04 4.96
N GLY A 59 -8.31 1.45 3.82
CA GLY A 59 -9.30 1.00 2.85
C GLY A 59 -9.56 -0.49 2.96
N ASP A 60 -10.82 -0.88 2.91
CA ASP A 60 -11.28 -2.23 2.60
C ASP A 60 -11.75 -2.28 1.13
N ALA A 61 -11.95 -3.48 0.57
CA ALA A 61 -12.52 -3.68 -0.75
C ALA A 61 -13.88 -2.97 -0.95
N ALA A 62 -14.64 -2.77 0.14
CA ALA A 62 -15.90 -2.03 0.12
C ALA A 62 -15.72 -0.52 -0.11
N ASP A 63 -14.54 0.04 0.18
CA ASP A 63 -14.24 1.47 0.10
C ASP A 63 -13.76 1.90 -1.30
N LEU A 64 -13.65 0.96 -2.24
CA LEU A 64 -13.24 1.21 -3.61
C LEU A 64 -14.42 0.97 -4.55
N PRO A 65 -15.16 2.03 -4.94
CA PRO A 65 -16.29 1.84 -5.84
C PRO A 65 -15.81 1.35 -7.22
N ARG A 66 -16.70 0.61 -7.89
CA ARG A 66 -16.39 -0.09 -9.14
C ARG A 66 -15.79 0.82 -10.21
N GLU A 67 -16.29 2.04 -10.31
CA GLU A 67 -15.90 3.01 -11.33
C GLU A 67 -14.43 3.41 -11.16
N GLN A 68 -14.01 3.74 -9.93
CA GLN A 68 -12.61 4.09 -9.64
C GLN A 68 -11.67 2.89 -9.82
N PHE A 69 -12.12 1.67 -9.48
CA PHE A 69 -11.33 0.48 -9.78
C PHE A 69 -11.16 0.27 -11.29
N GLN A 70 -12.24 0.45 -12.06
CA GLN A 70 -12.20 0.30 -13.51
C GLN A 70 -11.25 1.33 -14.15
N GLU A 71 -11.23 2.57 -13.67
CA GLU A 71 -10.28 3.60 -14.13
C GLU A 71 -8.81 3.14 -13.98
N ILE A 72 -8.47 2.50 -12.86
CA ILE A 72 -7.12 1.95 -12.64
C ILE A 72 -6.82 0.82 -13.63
N VAL A 73 -7.77 -0.09 -13.84
CA VAL A 73 -7.61 -1.21 -14.79
C VAL A 73 -7.43 -0.70 -16.22
N ASP A 74 -8.20 0.31 -16.62
CA ASP A 74 -8.12 0.92 -17.95
C ASP A 74 -6.79 1.65 -18.14
N ALA A 75 -6.32 2.40 -17.14
CA ALA A 75 -5.03 3.06 -17.18
C ALA A 75 -3.86 2.08 -17.29
N VAL A 76 -3.92 0.94 -16.59
CA VAL A 76 -2.92 -0.14 -16.73
C VAL A 76 -2.98 -0.75 -18.13
N SER A 77 -4.17 -1.04 -18.63
CA SER A 77 -4.38 -1.65 -19.96
C SER A 77 -3.91 -0.73 -21.09
N ALA A 78 -4.08 0.58 -20.91
CA ALA A 78 -3.60 1.61 -21.83
C ALA A 78 -2.09 1.93 -21.69
N GLY A 79 -1.39 1.29 -20.74
CA GLY A 79 0.03 1.55 -20.47
C GLY A 79 0.32 2.92 -19.84
N GLN A 80 -0.71 3.60 -19.32
CA GLN A 80 -0.61 4.90 -18.65
C GLN A 80 -0.21 4.76 -17.17
N LEU A 81 -0.50 3.60 -16.58
CA LEU A 81 -0.11 3.25 -15.23
C LEU A 81 0.69 1.94 -15.25
N ALA A 82 1.90 1.96 -14.68
CA ALA A 82 2.67 0.74 -14.51
C ALA A 82 2.14 -0.05 -13.30
N PHE A 83 1.88 -1.35 -13.49
CA PHE A 83 1.60 -2.26 -12.39
C PHE A 83 2.87 -3.04 -12.03
N PRO A 84 3.50 -2.79 -10.87
CA PRO A 84 4.84 -3.27 -10.57
C PRO A 84 4.83 -4.73 -10.09
N VAL A 85 4.56 -5.67 -10.99
CA VAL A 85 4.71 -7.10 -10.70
C VAL A 85 6.19 -7.45 -10.64
N ASP A 86 6.65 -7.92 -9.48
CA ASP A 86 8.02 -8.40 -9.30
C ASP A 86 8.14 -9.85 -9.78
N ARG A 87 7.22 -10.71 -9.29
CA ARG A 87 7.24 -12.14 -9.54
C ARG A 87 5.84 -12.73 -9.60
N VAL A 88 5.70 -13.73 -10.47
CA VAL A 88 4.52 -14.59 -10.56
C VAL A 88 4.91 -15.98 -10.08
N TYR A 89 4.12 -16.52 -9.15
CA TYR A 89 4.19 -17.88 -8.65
C TYR A 89 3.01 -18.67 -9.24
N ASP A 90 3.21 -19.93 -9.58
CA ASP A 90 2.21 -20.79 -10.20
C ASP A 90 1.68 -21.82 -9.17
N GLY A 91 0.37 -21.77 -8.92
CA GLY A 91 -0.31 -22.66 -7.99
C GLY A 91 -0.26 -22.21 -6.53
N LEU A 92 -1.27 -22.61 -5.75
CA LEU A 92 -1.40 -22.24 -4.34
C LEU A 92 -0.31 -22.88 -3.46
N GLU A 93 0.31 -23.97 -3.92
CA GLU A 93 1.42 -24.61 -3.21
C GLU A 93 2.66 -23.71 -3.10
N GLN A 94 2.76 -22.65 -3.92
CA GLN A 94 3.87 -21.70 -3.87
C GLN A 94 3.59 -20.48 -2.98
N VAL A 95 2.40 -20.37 -2.38
CA VAL A 95 2.07 -19.30 -1.42
C VAL A 95 3.10 -19.21 -0.27
N PRO A 96 3.55 -20.34 0.35
CA PRO A 96 4.59 -20.26 1.39
C PRO A 96 5.88 -19.61 0.90
N GLN A 97 6.34 -19.93 -0.32
CA GLN A 97 7.54 -19.31 -0.90
C GLN A 97 7.33 -17.81 -1.17
N ALA A 98 6.15 -17.42 -1.65
CA ALA A 98 5.82 -16.01 -1.88
C ALA A 98 5.87 -15.21 -0.57
N HIS A 99 5.35 -15.76 0.54
CA HIS A 99 5.45 -15.12 1.84
C HIS A 99 6.89 -15.07 2.37
N ASP A 100 7.66 -16.15 2.19
CA ASP A 100 9.06 -16.20 2.60
C ASP A 100 9.89 -15.14 1.85
N ASP A 101 9.66 -14.96 0.55
CA ASP A 101 10.31 -13.91 -0.26
C ASP A 101 9.93 -12.50 0.19
N MET A 102 8.67 -12.30 0.58
CA MET A 102 8.17 -11.02 1.10
C MET A 102 8.78 -10.69 2.48
N GLU A 103 8.83 -11.64 3.40
CA GLU A 103 9.32 -11.44 4.78
C GLU A 103 10.83 -11.14 4.84
N HIS A 104 11.59 -11.64 3.86
CA HIS A 104 13.04 -11.48 3.78
C HIS A 104 13.48 -10.43 2.75
N ASP A 105 12.58 -9.53 2.34
CA ASP A 105 12.86 -8.42 1.42
C ASP A 105 13.50 -8.86 0.08
N ARG A 106 13.15 -10.05 -0.44
CA ARG A 106 13.72 -10.60 -1.68
C ARG A 106 12.99 -10.15 -2.96
N ALA A 107 11.97 -9.33 -2.82
CA ALA A 107 11.15 -8.82 -3.92
C ALA A 107 10.68 -7.39 -3.64
N THR A 108 10.46 -6.60 -4.70
CA THR A 108 9.96 -5.22 -4.61
C THR A 108 8.76 -5.02 -5.52
N GLY A 109 7.61 -4.66 -4.94
CA GLY A 109 6.38 -4.42 -5.68
C GLY A 109 5.30 -5.45 -5.34
N LYS A 110 4.68 -6.04 -6.35
CA LYS A 110 3.58 -7.01 -6.19
C LYS A 110 4.04 -8.42 -6.52
N LEU A 111 3.84 -9.31 -5.56
CA LEU A 111 3.92 -10.75 -5.73
C LEU A 111 2.55 -11.27 -6.16
N VAL A 112 2.50 -12.04 -7.24
CA VAL A 112 1.25 -12.57 -7.80
C VAL A 112 1.26 -14.08 -7.74
N VAL A 113 0.22 -14.69 -7.17
CA VAL A 113 0.02 -16.14 -7.26
C VAL A 113 -1.04 -16.43 -8.30
N ARG A 114 -0.65 -17.10 -9.38
CA ARG A 114 -1.57 -17.58 -10.41
C ARG A 114 -2.24 -18.86 -9.93
N VAL A 115 -3.52 -18.76 -9.62
CA VAL A 115 -4.33 -19.93 -9.27
C VAL A 115 -4.63 -20.73 -10.54
N ARG A 116 -4.32 -22.03 -10.50
CA ARG A 116 -4.70 -22.97 -11.55
C ARG A 116 -6.08 -23.51 -11.21
N HIS A 117 -7.04 -23.26 -12.08
CA HIS A 117 -8.33 -23.93 -12.04
C HIS A 117 -8.23 -25.16 -12.94
N GLN A 118 -8.61 -26.33 -12.44
CA GLN A 118 -8.84 -27.48 -13.31
C GLN A 118 -10.05 -27.17 -14.18
N ASP A 119 -9.89 -27.25 -15.50
CA ASP A 119 -11.02 -27.16 -16.40
C ASP A 119 -11.89 -28.41 -16.14
N PRO A 120 -13.21 -28.31 -15.93
CA PRO A 120 -14.07 -29.47 -15.67
C PRO A 120 -14.01 -30.54 -16.77
N LYS A 121 -13.44 -30.20 -17.93
CA LYS A 121 -13.26 -31.06 -19.10
C LYS A 121 -11.99 -31.90 -19.06
N ASP A 122 -11.02 -31.60 -18.19
CA ASP A 122 -9.73 -32.30 -18.10
C ASP A 122 -9.77 -33.54 -17.18
N THR A 123 -10.95 -33.87 -16.64
CA THR A 123 -11.19 -35.02 -15.74
C THR A 123 -11.93 -36.18 -16.42
N LEU A 124 -12.02 -36.20 -17.76
CA LEU A 124 -12.62 -37.28 -18.55
C LEU A 124 -11.58 -38.10 -19.31
#